data_AF-A0A395V709-F1
#
_entry.id   AF-A0A395V709-F1
#
_cell.length_a   1.000
_cell.length_b   1.000
_cell.length_c   1.000
_cell.angle_alpha   90.00
_cell.angle_beta   90.00
_cell.angle_gamma   90.00
#
_symmetry.space_group_name_H-M   'P 1'
#
loop_
_entity.id
_entity.type
_entity.pdbx_description
1 polymer ?
#
loop_
_entity_poly.entity_id
_entity_poly.type
_entity_poly.pdbx_seq_one_letter_code
_entity_poly.pdbx_strand_id
1 'polypeptide(L)'
;MEQDRRYLRTQMQKENIIQKLKERGCRITKQRLMLLDIILEEDCSCCKEIYYKASRLDDKIGTATVYRMVNTLEEIGAISRKNMYRITCDQDCEMENACTIEFDDNTIVELSSSKWNQIIQSGLLACGYLNGHHVRSIMAKSYE
;
A
#
# COMPACT_ATOMS: atom_id res chain seq x y z
N MET A 1 -12.82 -14.61 11.28
CA MET A 1 -12.00 -15.31 10.26
C MET A 1 -11.33 -14.34 9.28
N GLU A 2 -12.05 -13.54 8.49
CA GLU A 2 -11.42 -12.59 7.55
C GLU A 2 -10.79 -11.37 8.26
N GLN A 3 -11.47 -10.85 9.28
CA GLN A 3 -10.98 -9.74 10.11
C GLN A 3 -9.70 -10.13 10.91
N ASP A 4 -9.62 -11.38 11.37
CA ASP A 4 -8.44 -11.92 12.05
C ASP A 4 -7.24 -12.08 11.11
N ARG A 5 -7.48 -12.46 9.85
CA ARG A 5 -6.42 -12.53 8.82
C ARG A 5 -5.88 -11.16 8.45
N ARG A 6 -6.76 -10.15 8.29
CA ARG A 6 -6.34 -8.77 8.02
C ARG A 6 -5.50 -8.21 9.18
N TYR A 7 -5.94 -8.44 10.41
CA TYR A 7 -5.18 -8.05 11.61
C TYR A 7 -3.79 -8.70 11.66
N LEU A 8 -3.69 -10.03 11.45
CA LEU A 8 -2.39 -10.72 11.42
C LEU A 8 -1.44 -10.16 10.35
N ARG A 9 -1.97 -9.83 9.16
CA ARG A 9 -1.19 -9.28 8.05
C ARG A 9 -0.64 -7.90 8.38
N THR A 10 -1.45 -7.01 8.97
CA THR A 10 -1.01 -5.69 9.40
C THR A 10 0.06 -5.78 10.50
N GLN A 11 -0.07 -6.72 11.44
CA GLN A 11 0.94 -6.94 12.48
C GLN A 11 2.28 -7.43 11.89
N MET A 12 2.27 -8.40 10.96
CA MET A 12 3.49 -8.86 10.29
C MET A 12 4.15 -7.74 9.45
N GLN A 13 3.35 -6.91 8.77
CA GLN A 13 3.86 -5.73 8.05
C GLN A 13 4.51 -4.72 9.00
N LYS A 14 3.86 -4.42 10.12
CA LYS A 14 4.39 -3.52 11.16
C LYS A 14 5.73 -4.02 11.69
N GLU A 15 5.82 -5.30 12.02
CA GLU A 15 7.06 -5.93 12.53
C GLU A 15 8.20 -5.84 11.52
N ASN A 16 7.93 -6.11 10.24
CA ASN A 16 8.92 -6.00 9.17
C ASN A 16 9.43 -4.55 9.02
N ILE A 17 8.54 -3.56 9.09
CA ILE A 17 8.94 -2.15 9.00
C ILE A 17 9.76 -1.74 10.22
N ILE A 18 9.38 -2.18 11.43
CA ILE A 18 10.14 -1.95 12.66
C ILE A 18 11.56 -2.54 12.53
N GLN A 19 11.68 -3.73 11.96
CA GLN A 19 12.97 -4.38 11.77
C GLN A 19 13.87 -3.60 10.80
N LYS A 20 13.34 -3.17 9.64
CA LYS A 20 14.05 -2.29 8.70
C LYS A 20 14.49 -0.97 9.35
N LEU A 21 13.65 -0.38 10.19
CA LEU A 21 14.00 0.83 10.96
C LEU A 21 15.17 0.57 11.92
N LYS A 22 15.16 -0.55 12.64
CA LYS A 22 16.26 -0.93 13.55
C LYS A 22 17.56 -1.15 12.78
N GLU A 23 17.52 -1.83 11.64
CA GLU A 23 18.69 -2.08 10.78
C GLU A 23 19.31 -0.78 10.26
N ARG A 24 18.49 0.24 10.01
CA ARG A 24 18.93 1.61 9.67
C ARG A 24 19.40 2.44 10.88
N GLY A 25 19.47 1.86 12.07
CA GLY A 25 19.84 2.57 13.31
C GLY A 25 18.77 3.56 13.81
N CYS A 26 17.54 3.49 13.30
CA CYS A 26 16.46 4.35 13.75
C CYS A 26 15.93 3.90 15.13
N ARG A 27 15.96 4.81 16.11
CA ARG A 27 15.35 4.58 17.43
C ARG A 27 13.84 4.33 17.32
N ILE A 28 13.35 3.23 17.87
CA ILE A 28 11.90 2.95 17.92
C ILE A 28 11.31 3.66 19.15
N THR A 29 10.63 4.79 18.93
CA THR A 29 9.97 5.57 19.99
C THR A 29 8.47 5.28 20.02
N LYS A 30 7.79 5.60 21.13
CA LYS A 30 6.32 5.47 21.23
C LYS A 30 5.60 6.26 20.14
N GLN A 31 6.09 7.47 19.82
CA GLN A 31 5.53 8.31 18.75
C GLN A 31 5.70 7.68 17.36
N ARG A 32 6.84 7.04 17.08
CA ARG A 32 7.05 6.34 15.80
C ARG A 32 6.14 5.13 15.65
N LEU A 33 5.94 4.36 16.72
CA LEU A 33 5.01 3.24 16.73
C LEU A 33 3.57 3.69 16.49
N MET A 34 3.13 4.75 17.18
CA MET A 34 1.80 5.32 16.98
C MET A 34 1.59 5.84 15.55
N LEU A 35 2.57 6.55 14.97
CA LEU A 35 2.48 7.00 13.58
C LEU A 35 2.44 5.81 12.60
N LEU A 36 3.20 4.76 12.88
CA LEU A 36 3.13 3.51 12.11
C LEU A 36 1.74 2.88 12.14
N ASP A 37 1.10 2.85 13.32
CA ASP A 37 -0.25 2.32 13.48
C ASP A 37 -1.26 3.12 12.66
N ILE A 38 -1.25 4.45 12.75
CA ILE A 38 -2.13 5.31 11.95
C ILE A 38 -1.92 5.10 10.44
N ILE A 39 -0.66 4.96 10.00
CA ILE A 39 -0.32 4.78 8.58
C ILE A 39 -0.75 3.40 8.07
N LEU A 40 -0.71 2.36 8.92
CA LEU A 40 -0.97 0.97 8.52
C LEU A 40 -2.44 0.54 8.71
N GLU A 41 -3.15 1.10 9.68
CA GLU A 41 -4.52 0.71 10.00
C GLU A 41 -5.58 1.49 9.23
N GLU A 42 -5.25 2.69 8.72
CA GLU A 42 -6.25 3.58 8.15
C GLU A 42 -5.91 4.02 6.73
N ASP A 43 -6.95 4.14 5.90
CA ASP A 43 -6.89 4.72 4.56
C ASP A 43 -6.69 6.25 4.62
N CYS A 44 -5.57 6.70 5.18
CA CYS A 44 -5.20 8.11 5.16
C CYS A 44 -4.76 8.50 3.75
N SER A 45 -5.44 9.49 3.16
CA SER A 45 -5.18 9.95 1.80
C SER A 45 -4.00 10.93 1.71
N CYS A 46 -3.60 11.55 2.82
CA CYS A 46 -2.50 12.52 2.83
C CYS A 46 -1.86 12.73 4.22
N CYS A 47 -0.68 13.36 4.23
CA CYS A 47 0.05 13.72 5.46
C CYS A 47 -0.77 14.59 6.43
N LYS A 48 -1.72 15.39 5.91
CA LYS A 48 -2.59 16.23 6.74
C LYS A 48 -3.58 15.40 7.56
N GLU A 49 -4.09 14.31 6.99
CA GLU A 49 -4.96 13.38 7.72
C GLU A 49 -4.18 12.61 8.79
N ILE A 50 -2.99 12.11 8.45
CA ILE A 50 -2.10 11.46 9.42
C ILE A 50 -1.83 12.40 10.60
N TYR A 51 -1.50 13.67 10.31
CA TYR A 51 -1.31 14.68 11.34
C TYR A 51 -2.55 14.89 12.21
N TYR A 52 -3.73 15.08 11.60
CA TYR A 52 -4.97 15.34 12.32
C TYR A 52 -5.33 14.21 13.28
N LYS A 53 -5.03 12.97 12.92
CA LYS A 53 -5.28 11.81 13.77
C LYS A 53 -4.21 11.65 14.84
N ALA A 54 -2.94 11.81 14.47
CA ALA A 54 -1.83 11.73 15.41
C ALA A 54 -1.92 12.80 16.52
N SER A 55 -2.30 14.03 16.17
CA SER A 55 -2.44 15.14 17.13
C SER A 55 -3.58 14.95 18.12
N ARG A 56 -4.59 14.13 17.80
CA ARG A 56 -5.66 13.72 18.73
C ARG A 56 -5.19 12.68 19.73
N LEU A 57 -4.14 11.93 19.42
CA LEU A 57 -3.54 10.92 20.31
C LEU A 57 -2.37 11.48 21.12
N ASP A 58 -1.57 12.36 20.52
CA ASP A 58 -0.42 13.03 21.15
C ASP A 58 -0.29 14.45 20.61
N ASP A 59 -0.63 15.42 21.45
CA ASP A 59 -0.62 16.86 21.14
C ASP A 59 0.78 17.41 20.87
N LYS A 60 1.84 16.65 21.20
CA LYS A 60 3.24 17.00 20.91
C LYS A 60 3.66 16.66 19.48
N ILE A 61 2.82 15.95 18.72
CA ILE A 61 3.10 15.67 17.31
C ILE A 61 2.86 16.92 16.48
N GLY A 62 3.94 17.48 15.95
CA GLY A 62 3.89 18.49 14.90
C GLY A 62 3.85 17.88 13.51
N THR A 63 3.35 18.64 12.54
CA THR A 63 3.31 18.26 11.12
C THR A 63 4.69 17.87 10.58
N ALA A 64 5.75 18.56 11.01
CA ALA A 64 7.13 18.23 10.63
C ALA A 64 7.58 16.82 11.11
N THR A 65 7.03 16.31 12.21
CA THR A 65 7.29 14.95 12.68
C THR A 65 6.65 13.91 11.77
N VAL A 66 5.43 14.19 11.28
CA VAL A 66 4.75 13.35 10.29
C VAL A 66 5.55 13.28 8.99
N TYR A 67 5.95 14.43 8.44
CA TYR A 67 6.76 14.46 7.22
C TYR A 67 8.10 13.73 7.35
N ARG A 68 8.79 13.90 8.49
CA ARG A 68 10.04 13.15 8.75
C ARG A 68 9.79 11.65 8.80
N MET A 69 8.71 11.22 9.45
CA MET A 69 8.37 9.79 9.52
C MET A 69 8.08 9.22 8.13
N VAL A 70 7.25 9.91 7.34
CA VAL A 70 6.93 9.51 5.95
C VAL A 70 8.20 9.42 5.11
N ASN A 71 9.09 10.41 5.17
CA ASN A 71 10.36 10.36 4.45
C ASN A 71 11.24 9.18 4.91
N THR A 72 11.33 8.93 6.22
CA THR A 72 12.10 7.77 6.72
C THR A 72 11.52 6.46 6.20
N LEU A 73 10.19 6.30 6.20
CA LEU A 73 9.53 5.10 5.68
C LEU A 73 9.77 4.93 4.17
N GLU A 74 9.80 6.02 3.41
CA GLU A 74 10.13 5.97 1.99
C GLU A 74 11.58 5.60 1.73
N GLU A 75 12.52 6.18 2.49
CA GLU A 75 13.95 5.93 2.36
C GLU A 75 14.32 4.46 2.62
N ILE A 76 13.53 3.76 3.45
CA ILE A 76 13.67 2.31 3.72
C ILE A 76 12.82 1.43 2.80
N GLY A 77 12.12 2.04 1.83
CA GLY A 77 11.25 1.35 0.87
C GLY A 77 9.96 0.78 1.49
N ALA A 78 9.56 1.23 2.67
CA ALA A 78 8.32 0.79 3.31
C ALA A 78 7.08 1.47 2.69
N ILE A 79 7.24 2.65 2.10
CA ILE A 79 6.19 3.38 1.36
C ILE A 79 6.79 4.05 0.12
N SER A 80 5.96 4.48 -0.83
CA SER A 80 6.40 5.19 -2.04
C SER A 80 5.57 6.46 -2.24
N ARG A 81 6.19 7.63 -2.45
CA ARG A 81 5.44 8.87 -2.76
C ARG A 81 4.67 8.81 -4.08
N LYS A 82 5.11 8.00 -5.05
CA LYS A 82 4.35 7.77 -6.30
C LYS A 82 3.03 7.03 -6.04
N ASN A 83 2.94 6.34 -4.90
CA ASN A 83 1.79 5.60 -4.39
C ASN A 83 1.42 6.06 -2.97
N MET A 84 1.45 7.37 -2.66
CA MET A 84 1.03 7.88 -1.35
C MET A 84 -0.44 7.56 -0.98
N TYR A 85 -1.14 6.82 -1.85
CA TYR A 85 -2.51 6.30 -1.70
C TYR A 85 -2.58 4.76 -1.58
N ARG A 86 -1.47 4.02 -1.60
CA ARG A 86 -1.48 2.55 -1.39
C ARG A 86 -0.11 2.06 -0.95
N ILE A 87 -0.07 1.45 0.24
CA ILE A 87 1.13 0.83 0.81
C ILE A 87 1.60 -0.28 -0.15
N THR A 88 2.65 -0.01 -0.91
CA THR A 88 3.35 -1.05 -1.67
C THR A 88 4.33 -1.71 -0.74
N CYS A 89 3.98 -2.92 -0.32
CA CYS A 89 4.97 -3.82 0.26
C CYS A 89 5.86 -4.34 -0.90
N ASP A 90 7.10 -4.73 -0.59
CA ASP A 90 8.10 -5.22 -1.55
C ASP A 90 7.57 -6.30 -2.50
N GLN A 91 8.31 -6.54 -3.59
CA GLN A 91 7.95 -7.40 -4.74
C GLN A 91 7.55 -8.86 -4.45
N ASP A 92 7.57 -9.31 -3.18
CA ASP A 92 7.02 -10.59 -2.72
C ASP A 92 5.72 -10.45 -1.90
N CYS A 93 5.14 -9.24 -1.86
CA CYS A 93 3.77 -9.05 -1.42
C CYS A 93 2.86 -9.36 -2.60
N GLU A 94 2.26 -10.53 -2.59
CA GLU A 94 1.05 -10.76 -3.36
C GLU A 94 -0.03 -9.85 -2.77
N MET A 95 -0.18 -8.68 -3.38
CA MET A 95 -1.34 -7.83 -3.16
C MET A 95 -2.54 -8.64 -3.68
N GLU A 96 -3.23 -9.32 -2.77
CA GLU A 96 -4.10 -10.46 -3.09
C GLU A 96 -5.34 -10.07 -3.87
N ASN A 97 -5.79 -8.80 -3.83
CA ASN A 97 -6.96 -8.33 -4.58
C ASN A 97 -6.65 -7.02 -5.31
N ALA A 98 -6.24 -7.11 -6.57
CA ALA A 98 -5.97 -5.96 -7.45
C ALA A 98 -7.19 -5.51 -8.27
N CYS A 99 -8.15 -6.41 -8.51
CA CYS A 99 -9.31 -6.15 -9.37
C CYS A 99 -10.43 -7.15 -9.08
N THR A 100 -11.68 -6.69 -9.14
CA THR A 100 -12.88 -7.52 -9.07
C THR A 100 -13.59 -7.45 -10.42
N ILE A 101 -14.00 -8.60 -10.96
CA ILE A 101 -14.79 -8.73 -12.19
C ILE A 101 -16.16 -9.27 -11.79
N GLU A 102 -17.22 -8.55 -12.15
CA GLU A 102 -18.60 -9.02 -12.06
C GLU A 102 -19.09 -9.35 -13.47
N PHE A 103 -19.59 -10.57 -13.65
CA PHE A 103 -20.22 -11.03 -14.89
C PHE A 103 -21.73 -10.71 -14.87
N ASP A 104 -22.38 -10.78 -16.02
CA ASP A 104 -23.81 -10.50 -16.20
C ASP A 104 -24.74 -11.48 -15.46
N ASP A 105 -24.23 -12.65 -15.10
CA ASP A 105 -24.87 -13.65 -14.24
C ASP A 105 -24.63 -13.43 -12.74
N ASN A 106 -24.07 -12.28 -12.37
CA ASN A 106 -23.66 -11.90 -11.01
C ASN A 106 -22.54 -12.78 -10.41
N THR A 107 -21.84 -13.57 -11.21
CA THR A 107 -20.61 -14.22 -10.76
C THR A 107 -19.55 -13.16 -10.49
N ILE A 108 -18.94 -13.21 -9.31
CA ILE A 108 -17.87 -12.30 -8.90
C ILE A 108 -16.54 -13.06 -8.83
N VAL A 109 -15.52 -12.54 -9.50
CA VAL A 109 -14.15 -13.06 -9.45
C VAL A 109 -13.21 -11.98 -8.92
N GLU A 110 -12.53 -12.29 -7.82
CA GLU A 110 -11.45 -11.46 -7.29
C GLU A 110 -10.09 -11.93 -7.85
N LEU A 111 -9.31 -10.98 -8.37
CA LEU A 111 -8.02 -11.25 -8.98
C LEU A 111 -6.90 -10.59 -8.19
N SER A 112 -5.85 -11.35 -7.91
CA SER A 112 -4.59 -10.81 -7.41
C SER A 112 -3.88 -9.95 -8.45
N SER A 113 -2.92 -9.12 -8.00
CA SER A 113 -2.09 -8.32 -8.91
C SER A 113 -1.38 -9.16 -9.97
N SER A 114 -0.88 -10.35 -9.59
CA SER A 114 -0.20 -11.26 -10.51
C SER A 114 -1.17 -11.83 -11.54
N LYS A 115 -2.35 -12.28 -11.10
CA LYS A 115 -3.36 -12.87 -11.98
C LYS A 115 -3.96 -11.84 -12.93
N TRP A 116 -4.26 -10.64 -12.43
CA TRP A 116 -4.75 -9.53 -13.25
C TRP A 116 -3.73 -9.13 -14.32
N ASN A 117 -2.45 -8.96 -13.97
CA ASN A 117 -1.40 -8.66 -14.95
C ASN A 117 -1.25 -9.76 -16.00
N GLN A 118 -1.32 -11.03 -15.59
CA GLN A 118 -1.25 -12.16 -16.50
C GLN A 118 -2.39 -12.12 -17.53
N ILE A 119 -3.62 -11.90 -17.08
CA ILE A 119 -4.81 -11.83 -17.94
C ILE A 119 -4.68 -10.69 -18.95
N ILE A 120 -4.28 -9.49 -18.51
CA ILE A 120 -4.10 -8.34 -19.41
C ILE A 120 -3.01 -8.62 -20.44
N GLN A 121 -1.86 -9.18 -20.04
CA GLN A 121 -0.80 -9.52 -20.98
C GLN A 121 -1.25 -10.55 -22.01
N SER A 122 -1.94 -11.61 -21.58
CA SER A 122 -2.50 -12.62 -22.48
C SER A 122 -3.51 -12.02 -23.46
N GLY A 123 -4.41 -11.15 -22.99
CA GLY A 123 -5.37 -10.46 -23.84
C GLY A 123 -4.71 -9.53 -24.86
N LEU A 124 -3.75 -8.70 -24.43
CA LEU A 124 -3.01 -7.80 -25.32
C LEU A 124 -2.21 -8.57 -26.38
N LEU A 125 -1.63 -9.72 -26.03
CA LEU A 125 -0.95 -10.60 -26.98
C LEU A 125 -1.94 -11.18 -28.00
N ALA A 126 -3.07 -11.73 -27.53
CA ALA A 126 -4.09 -12.32 -28.40
C ALA A 126 -4.70 -11.30 -29.37
N CYS A 127 -4.81 -10.03 -28.94
CA CYS A 127 -5.29 -8.93 -29.78
C CYS A 127 -4.19 -8.26 -30.63
N GLY A 128 -2.93 -8.69 -30.55
CA GLY A 128 -1.83 -8.17 -31.37
C GLY A 128 -1.26 -6.81 -30.91
N TYR A 129 -1.57 -6.36 -29.69
CA TYR A 129 -1.05 -5.09 -29.14
C TYR A 129 0.35 -5.23 -28.53
N LEU A 130 0.77 -6.46 -28.19
CA LEU A 130 2.00 -6.70 -27.45
C LEU A 130 3.26 -6.88 -28.33
N ASN A 131 3.19 -6.69 -29.65
CA ASN A 131 4.23 -6.95 -30.68
C ASN A 131 5.66 -6.49 -30.32
N GLY A 132 6.36 -7.22 -29.45
CA GLY A 132 7.67 -6.85 -28.91
C GLY A 132 7.65 -5.76 -27.83
N HIS A 133 6.48 -5.35 -27.34
CA HIS A 133 6.33 -4.33 -26.31
C HIS A 133 6.08 -4.94 -24.93
N HIS A 134 6.48 -4.23 -23.87
CA HIS A 134 6.15 -4.59 -22.49
C HIS A 134 5.19 -3.56 -21.88
N VAL A 135 4.22 -4.05 -21.10
CA VAL A 135 3.28 -3.17 -20.38
C VAL A 135 4.03 -2.42 -19.28
N ARG A 136 4.12 -1.10 -19.40
CA ARG A 136 4.77 -0.22 -18.40
C ARG A 136 3.80 0.26 -17.31
N SER A 137 2.59 0.63 -17.70
CA SER A 137 1.56 1.17 -16.80
C SER A 137 0.18 1.01 -17.41
N ILE A 138 -0.83 0.75 -16.58
CA ILE A 138 -2.24 0.69 -16.97
C ILE A 138 -2.99 1.74 -16.16
N MET A 139 -3.77 2.58 -16.83
CA MET A 139 -4.59 3.62 -16.19
C MET A 139 -6.03 3.50 -16.66
N ALA A 140 -6.97 3.34 -15.73
CA ALA A 140 -8.39 3.48 -16.00
C ALA A 140 -8.74 4.98 -16.01
N LYS A 141 -9.40 5.45 -17.06
CA LYS A 141 -9.99 6.79 -17.06
C LYS A 141 -11.41 6.68 -16.51
N SER A 142 -11.69 7.38 -15.41
CA SER A 142 -13.07 7.67 -15.02
C SER A 142 -13.57 8.81 -15.91
N TYR A 143 -14.65 8.56 -16.63
CA TYR A 143 -15.42 9.65 -17.23
C TYR A 143 -16.36 10.17 -16.15
N GLU A 144 -16.20 11.43 -15.78
CA GLU A 144 -17.18 12.19 -15.00
C GLU A 144 -18.42 12.50 -15.86
#